data_AF-A0A327VQG1-F1
#
_entry.id   AF-A0A327VQG1-F1
#
_cell.length_a   1.000
_cell.length_b   1.000
_cell.length_c   1.000
_cell.angle_alpha   90.00
_cell.angle_beta   90.00
_cell.angle_gamma   90.00
#
_symmetry.space_group_name_H-M   'P 1'
#
loop_
_entity.id
_entity.type
_entity.pdbx_description
1 polymer ?
#
loop_
_entity_poly.entity_id
_entity_poly.type
_entity_poly.pdbx_seq_one_letter_code
_entity_poly.pdbx_strand_id
1 'polypeptide(L)'
;METLAQLTSAYLQNFDEPQKAMASSPISLEYCVGLLEKFRPTTVLDAGSGLSSLVFHATHENVTTVDDNKHWSEKTEGIIQSQLNKTIAITPLNDDIFTQRFDFTFYDYGDIETRIYCFKTILVLTNDLIYLDDFHIGFYRDYIYSRAKKFTIIDLEQETKDEFGRFGALLIKNPNLKPAFGL
;
A
#
# COMPACT_ATOMS: atom_id res chain seq x y z
N MET A 1 6.19 17.73 -11.07
CA MET A 1 5.81 16.63 -10.17
C MET A 1 7.03 16.32 -9.33
N GLU A 2 6.89 16.26 -8.01
CA GLU A 2 8.01 15.88 -7.14
C GLU A 2 8.38 14.42 -7.41
N THR A 3 9.67 14.09 -7.28
CA THR A 3 10.14 12.72 -7.42
C THR A 3 9.81 11.91 -6.16
N LEU A 4 9.76 10.59 -6.28
CA LEU A 4 9.59 9.71 -5.12
C LEU A 4 10.64 9.96 -4.04
N ALA A 5 11.89 10.24 -4.44
CA ALA A 5 12.97 10.58 -3.52
C ALA A 5 12.72 11.90 -2.76
N GLN A 6 12.17 12.92 -3.44
CA GLN A 6 11.80 14.19 -2.81
C GLN A 6 10.68 14.00 -1.80
N LEU A 7 9.61 13.29 -2.18
CA LEU A 7 8.49 12.96 -1.29
C LEU A 7 8.95 12.15 -0.08
N THR A 8 9.81 11.15 -0.30
CA THR A 8 10.38 10.31 0.77
C THR A 8 11.18 11.16 1.76
N SER A 9 12.09 12.00 1.27
CA SER A 9 12.88 12.88 2.13
C SER A 9 11.98 13.85 2.91
N ALA A 10 10.98 14.44 2.24
CA ALA A 10 10.05 15.38 2.85
C ALA A 10 9.14 14.74 3.90
N TYR A 11 8.82 13.45 3.75
CA TYR A 11 8.09 12.67 4.74
C TYR A 11 8.98 12.33 5.94
N LEU A 12 10.13 11.69 5.71
CA LEU A 12 10.99 11.12 6.75
C LEU A 12 11.61 12.17 7.69
N GLN A 13 11.78 13.42 7.25
CA GLN A 13 12.24 14.52 8.13
C GLN A 13 11.31 14.79 9.32
N ASN A 14 10.06 14.31 9.29
CA ASN A 14 9.09 14.49 10.36
C ASN A 14 9.17 13.38 11.43
N PHE A 15 10.06 12.40 11.29
CA PHE A 15 10.09 11.19 12.11
C PHE A 15 11.48 10.95 12.71
N ASP A 16 11.52 10.29 13.86
CA ASP A 16 12.76 9.78 14.45
C ASP A 16 13.22 8.48 13.77
N GLU A 17 14.46 8.02 14.04
CA GLU A 17 15.01 6.83 13.38
C GLU A 17 14.15 5.56 13.55
N PRO A 18 13.63 5.24 14.75
CA PRO A 18 12.69 4.11 14.90
C PRO A 18 11.46 4.23 14.00
N GLN A 19 10.87 5.42 13.91
CA GLN A 19 9.69 5.66 13.09
C GLN A 19 10.01 5.60 11.59
N LYS A 20 11.19 6.05 11.16
CA LYS A 20 11.63 5.95 9.76
C LYS A 20 11.72 4.50 9.31
N ALA A 21 12.14 3.58 10.18
CA ALA A 21 12.20 2.16 9.87
C ALA A 21 10.80 1.53 9.61
N MET A 22 9.74 2.15 10.14
CA MET A 22 8.35 1.71 9.91
C MET A 22 7.75 2.26 8.61
N ALA A 23 8.43 3.18 7.91
CA ALA A 23 7.93 3.66 6.64
C ALA A 23 8.04 2.57 5.57
N SER A 24 7.03 2.50 4.70
CA SER A 24 7.02 1.57 3.57
C SER A 24 8.26 1.81 2.69
N SER A 25 8.79 0.72 2.15
CA SER A 25 10.04 0.75 1.42
C SER A 25 9.95 1.57 0.11
N PRO A 26 10.87 2.52 -0.17
CA PRO A 26 10.83 3.31 -1.40
C PRO A 26 10.81 2.47 -2.68
N ILE A 27 11.54 1.35 -2.74
CA ILE A 27 11.53 0.48 -3.93
C ILE A 27 10.17 -0.23 -4.12
N SER A 28 9.50 -0.57 -3.02
CA SER A 28 8.13 -1.11 -3.05
C SER A 28 7.13 -0.07 -3.57
N LEU A 29 7.29 1.19 -3.14
CA LEU A 29 6.43 2.29 -3.61
C LEU A 29 6.70 2.63 -5.08
N GLU A 30 7.95 2.62 -5.53
CA GLU A 30 8.32 2.80 -6.94
C GLU A 30 7.64 1.75 -7.82
N TYR A 31 7.70 0.48 -7.41
CA TYR A 31 7.01 -0.60 -8.08
C TYR A 31 5.49 -0.37 -8.14
N CYS A 32 4.89 0.04 -7.02
CA CYS A 32 3.46 0.34 -6.96
C CYS A 32 3.07 1.50 -7.89
N VAL A 33 3.84 2.60 -7.92
CA VAL A 33 3.60 3.70 -8.86
C VAL A 33 3.67 3.21 -10.31
N GLY A 34 4.65 2.36 -10.65
CA GLY A 34 4.71 1.72 -11.97
C GLY A 34 3.48 0.89 -12.32
N LEU A 35 2.88 0.20 -11.34
CA LEU A 35 1.60 -0.48 -11.53
C LEU A 35 0.45 0.50 -11.77
N LEU A 36 0.37 1.59 -11.01
CA LEU A 36 -0.67 2.62 -11.17
C LEU A 36 -0.57 3.29 -12.55
N GLU A 37 0.64 3.59 -13.03
CA GLU A 37 0.85 4.17 -14.36
C GLU A 37 0.47 3.22 -15.49
N LYS A 38 0.82 1.94 -15.34
CA LYS A 38 0.60 0.89 -16.34
C LYS A 38 -0.86 0.49 -16.46
N PHE A 39 -1.52 0.26 -15.33
CA PHE A 39 -2.89 -0.27 -15.29
C PHE A 39 -3.94 0.82 -15.14
N ARG A 40 -3.55 2.02 -14.71
CA ARG A 40 -4.43 3.18 -14.52
C ARG A 40 -5.71 2.81 -13.76
N PRO A 41 -5.60 2.17 -12.57
CA PRO A 41 -6.78 1.85 -11.77
C PRO A 41 -7.57 3.12 -11.49
N THR A 42 -8.89 3.06 -11.54
CA THR A 42 -9.70 4.28 -11.31
C THR A 42 -9.71 4.65 -9.84
N THR A 43 -9.66 3.65 -8.95
CA THR A 43 -9.77 3.80 -7.50
C THR A 43 -8.66 3.03 -6.78
N VAL A 44 -8.02 3.67 -5.80
CA VAL A 44 -6.92 3.10 -5.01
C VAL A 44 -7.30 3.09 -3.53
N LEU A 45 -7.13 1.94 -2.88
CA LEU A 45 -7.13 1.82 -1.42
C LEU A 45 -5.69 1.74 -0.92
N ASP A 46 -5.33 2.66 -0.06
CA ASP A 46 -4.08 2.66 0.70
C ASP A 46 -4.41 2.20 2.13
N ALA A 47 -4.19 0.91 2.41
CA ALA A 47 -4.53 0.30 3.68
C ALA A 47 -3.31 0.29 4.59
N GLY A 48 -3.25 1.24 5.52
CA GLY A 48 -2.10 1.62 6.32
C GLY A 48 -1.64 3.00 5.89
N SER A 49 -1.63 3.98 6.79
CA SER A 49 -1.22 5.34 6.45
C SER A 49 0.27 5.56 6.61
N GLY A 50 0.83 6.43 5.78
CA GLY A 50 2.21 6.89 5.95
C GLY A 50 2.82 7.44 4.67
N LEU A 51 4.01 6.94 4.33
CA LEU A 51 4.72 7.38 3.13
C LEU A 51 3.95 6.98 1.85
N SER A 52 3.35 5.79 1.82
CA SER A 52 2.48 5.33 0.73
C SER A 52 1.37 6.34 0.45
N SER A 53 0.73 6.85 1.50
CA SER A 53 -0.35 7.84 1.40
C SER A 53 0.13 9.11 0.72
N LEU A 54 1.27 9.67 1.14
CA LEU A 54 1.83 10.85 0.49
C LEU A 54 2.12 10.60 -0.99
N VAL A 55 2.72 9.46 -1.31
CA VAL A 55 3.10 9.09 -2.69
C VAL A 55 1.88 8.88 -3.58
N PHE A 56 0.89 8.12 -3.12
CA PHE A 56 -0.32 7.85 -3.90
C PHE A 56 -1.17 9.10 -4.07
N HIS A 57 -1.35 9.93 -3.04
CA HIS A 57 -2.07 11.20 -3.20
C HIS A 57 -1.31 12.21 -4.09
N ALA A 58 0.01 12.10 -4.22
CA ALA A 58 0.79 12.93 -5.14
C ALA A 58 0.66 12.46 -6.62
N THR A 59 0.47 11.15 -6.83
CA THR A 59 0.56 10.52 -8.16
C THR A 59 -0.78 10.05 -8.72
N HIS A 60 -1.81 9.93 -7.88
CA HIS A 60 -3.13 9.41 -8.23
C HIS A 60 -4.26 10.28 -7.65
N GLU A 61 -5.35 10.42 -8.40
CA GLU A 61 -6.44 11.34 -8.04
C GLU A 61 -7.40 10.74 -7.01
N ASN A 62 -7.79 9.47 -7.18
CA ASN A 62 -8.81 8.82 -6.38
C ASN A 62 -8.19 7.81 -5.41
N VAL A 63 -7.63 8.32 -4.32
CA VAL A 63 -7.01 7.51 -3.27
C VAL A 63 -7.85 7.62 -2.00
N THR A 64 -8.20 6.48 -1.42
CA THR A 64 -8.74 6.38 -0.07
C THR A 64 -7.69 5.75 0.83
N THR A 65 -7.30 6.44 1.88
CA THR A 65 -6.35 5.93 2.87
C THR A 65 -7.10 5.53 4.14
N VAL A 66 -6.78 4.36 4.69
CA VAL A 66 -7.37 3.86 5.95
C VAL A 66 -6.29 3.47 6.95
N ASP A 67 -6.52 3.80 8.22
CA ASP A 67 -5.62 3.50 9.34
C ASP A 67 -6.42 3.53 10.66
N ASP A 68 -6.13 2.63 11.61
CA ASP A 68 -6.74 2.63 12.95
C ASP A 68 -5.90 3.39 13.99
N ASN A 69 -4.64 3.70 13.69
CA ASN A 69 -3.78 4.51 14.53
C ASN A 69 -4.06 6.00 14.30
N LYS A 70 -4.96 6.55 15.12
CA LYS A 70 -5.35 7.97 15.05
C LYS A 70 -4.16 8.93 15.09
N HIS A 71 -3.18 8.70 15.96
CA HIS A 71 -2.04 9.61 16.10
C HIS A 71 -1.18 9.62 14.83
N TRP A 72 -0.96 8.45 14.25
CA TRP A 72 -0.22 8.31 12.99
C TRP A 72 -1.00 8.91 11.81
N SER A 73 -2.31 8.71 11.79
CA SER A 73 -3.24 9.28 10.80
C SER A 73 -3.18 10.80 10.78
N GLU A 74 -3.38 11.46 11.93
CA GLU A 74 -3.35 12.92 12.05
C GLU A 74 -2.01 13.51 11.59
N LYS A 75 -0.90 12.81 11.90
CA LYS A 75 0.43 13.22 11.45
C LYS A 75 0.59 13.09 9.93
N THR A 76 0.13 11.99 9.35
CA THR A 76 0.17 11.76 7.90
C THR A 76 -0.71 12.77 7.14
N GLU A 77 -1.91 13.07 7.64
CA GLU A 77 -2.80 14.11 7.11
C GLU A 77 -2.09 15.48 7.09
N GLY A 78 -1.46 15.86 8.20
CA GLY A 78 -0.70 17.10 8.31
C GLY A 78 0.45 17.20 7.30
N ILE A 79 1.18 16.10 7.09
CA ILE A 79 2.25 16.04 6.09
C ILE A 79 1.67 16.21 4.68
N ILE A 80 0.61 15.48 4.32
CA ILE A 80 -0.03 15.57 3.00
C ILE A 80 -0.57 16.97 2.73
N GLN A 81 -1.21 17.60 3.72
CA GLN A 81 -1.65 18.99 3.61
C GLN A 81 -0.47 19.94 3.38
N SER A 82 0.66 19.74 4.08
CA SER A 82 1.83 20.61 3.95
C SER A 82 2.56 20.46 2.60
N GLN A 83 2.68 19.24 2.09
CA GLN A 83 3.47 18.93 0.89
C GLN A 83 2.65 19.10 -0.39
N LEU A 84 1.37 18.69 -0.36
CA LEU A 84 0.52 18.63 -1.56
C LEU A 84 -0.56 19.72 -1.57
N ASN A 85 -0.71 20.48 -0.49
CA ASN A 85 -1.84 21.40 -0.29
C ASN A 85 -3.21 20.70 -0.48
N LYS A 86 -3.30 19.43 -0.05
CA LYS A 86 -4.49 18.60 -0.13
C LYS A 86 -4.99 18.25 1.27
N THR A 87 -6.27 18.52 1.53
CA THR A 87 -6.94 18.03 2.74
C THR A 87 -7.53 16.67 2.45
N ILE A 88 -7.13 15.67 3.22
CA ILE A 88 -7.68 14.31 3.15
C ILE A 88 -8.22 13.94 4.53
N ALA A 89 -9.04 12.88 4.59
CA ALA A 89 -9.45 12.26 5.84
C ALA A 89 -9.01 10.80 5.83
N ILE A 90 -8.23 10.41 6.83
CA ILE A 90 -7.81 9.03 7.07
C ILE A 90 -8.76 8.45 8.12
N THR A 91 -9.43 7.36 7.77
CA THR A 91 -10.45 6.74 8.63
C THR A 91 -10.15 5.26 8.84
N PRO A 92 -10.60 4.66 9.96
CA PRO A 92 -10.48 3.22 10.14
C PRO A 92 -11.25 2.44 9.06
N LEU A 93 -10.89 1.18 8.87
CA LEU A 93 -11.71 0.24 8.10
C LEU A 93 -13.08 0.08 8.79
N ASN A 94 -14.11 0.70 8.21
CA ASN A 94 -15.46 0.80 8.77
C ASN A 94 -16.55 0.53 7.73
N ASP A 95 -17.81 0.61 8.16
CA ASP A 95 -18.97 0.30 7.33
C ASP A 95 -19.07 1.16 6.06
N ASP A 96 -18.65 2.43 6.10
CA ASP A 96 -18.65 3.31 4.94
C ASP A 96 -17.68 2.81 3.87
N ILE A 97 -16.48 2.39 4.27
CA ILE A 97 -15.49 1.78 3.37
C ILE A 97 -16.01 0.46 2.80
N PHE A 98 -16.77 -0.33 3.56
CA PHE A 98 -17.26 -1.63 3.12
C PHE A 98 -18.26 -1.57 1.95
N THR A 99 -18.87 -0.41 1.72
CA THR A 99 -19.73 -0.16 0.56
C THR A 99 -18.97 0.16 -0.73
N GLN A 100 -17.67 0.44 -0.64
CA GLN A 100 -16.83 0.83 -1.77
C GLN A 100 -16.09 -0.35 -2.40
N ARG A 101 -15.57 -0.16 -3.61
CA ARG A 101 -14.68 -1.10 -4.29
C ARG A 101 -13.51 -0.36 -4.91
N PHE A 102 -12.34 -1.00 -4.89
CA PHE A 102 -11.08 -0.40 -5.31
C PHE A 102 -10.42 -1.26 -6.37
N ASP A 103 -9.89 -0.66 -7.42
CA ASP A 103 -9.24 -1.44 -8.48
C ASP A 103 -7.85 -1.92 -8.03
N PHE A 104 -7.13 -1.06 -7.29
CA PHE A 104 -5.85 -1.39 -6.69
C PHE A 104 -5.87 -1.20 -5.17
N THR A 105 -5.15 -2.05 -4.44
CA THR A 105 -4.92 -1.88 -3.00
C THR A 105 -3.46 -2.07 -2.64
N PHE A 106 -2.87 -1.11 -1.93
CA PHE A 106 -1.62 -1.29 -1.21
C PHE A 106 -1.96 -1.74 0.22
N TYR A 107 -1.45 -2.91 0.63
CA TYR A 107 -1.82 -3.54 1.90
C TYR A 107 -0.66 -3.63 2.89
N ASP A 108 -0.62 -2.65 3.79
CA ASP A 108 0.38 -2.44 4.85
C ASP A 108 -0.33 -2.02 6.18
N TYR A 109 -1.51 -2.60 6.45
CA TYR A 109 -2.43 -2.12 7.49
C TYR A 109 -2.15 -2.74 8.86
N GLY A 110 -1.73 -1.92 9.83
CA GLY A 110 -1.45 -2.37 11.19
C GLY A 110 -0.31 -3.40 11.24
N ASP A 111 -0.28 -4.17 12.32
CA ASP A 111 0.68 -5.28 12.47
C ASP A 111 0.28 -6.52 11.65
N ILE A 112 1.15 -7.53 11.63
CA ILE A 112 0.91 -8.75 10.83
C ILE A 112 -0.33 -9.52 11.28
N GLU A 113 -0.65 -9.53 12.58
CA GLU A 113 -1.87 -10.20 13.08
C GLU A 113 -3.12 -9.50 12.54
N THR A 114 -3.11 -8.16 12.56
CA THR A 114 -4.15 -7.31 11.99
C THR A 114 -4.26 -7.55 10.48
N ARG A 115 -3.15 -7.65 9.75
CA ARG A 115 -3.16 -7.97 8.31
C ARG A 115 -3.76 -9.34 8.03
N ILE A 116 -3.44 -10.34 8.84
CA ILE A 116 -4.02 -11.69 8.71
C ILE A 116 -5.54 -11.65 8.94
N TYR A 117 -5.98 -10.92 9.96
CA TYR A 117 -7.39 -10.76 10.32
C TYR A 117 -8.18 -10.02 9.22
N CYS A 118 -7.67 -8.88 8.76
CA CYS A 118 -8.32 -8.01 7.78
C CYS A 118 -8.19 -8.49 6.33
N PHE A 119 -7.35 -9.50 6.04
CA PHE A 119 -7.06 -9.90 4.65
C PHE A 119 -8.32 -10.27 3.86
N LYS A 120 -9.29 -10.96 4.48
CA LYS A 120 -10.55 -11.30 3.80
C LYS A 120 -11.36 -10.07 3.40
N THR A 121 -11.36 -9.05 4.25
CA THR A 121 -12.03 -7.78 3.99
C THR A 121 -11.37 -7.07 2.82
N ILE A 122 -10.04 -6.93 2.84
CA ILE A 122 -9.28 -6.36 1.72
C ILE A 122 -9.56 -7.12 0.43
N LEU A 123 -9.55 -8.45 0.49
CA LEU A 123 -9.85 -9.29 -0.68
C LEU A 123 -11.25 -9.05 -1.26
N VAL A 124 -12.24 -8.65 -0.45
CA VAL A 124 -13.58 -8.30 -0.91
C VAL A 124 -13.63 -6.88 -1.49
N LEU A 125 -12.89 -5.95 -0.90
CA LEU A 125 -12.86 -4.55 -1.31
C LEU A 125 -12.12 -4.32 -2.62
N THR A 126 -11.10 -5.11 -2.92
CA THR A 126 -10.29 -4.91 -4.13
C THR A 126 -10.87 -5.66 -5.33
N ASN A 127 -10.89 -5.09 -6.52
CA ASN A 127 -11.35 -5.72 -7.76
C ASN A 127 -10.21 -6.45 -8.47
N ASP A 128 -9.08 -5.77 -8.70
CA ASP A 128 -8.08 -6.22 -9.68
C ASP A 128 -6.74 -6.63 -9.06
N LEU A 129 -6.10 -5.76 -8.29
CA LEU A 129 -4.71 -5.94 -7.84
C LEU A 129 -4.51 -5.59 -6.37
N ILE A 130 -3.84 -6.44 -5.60
CA ILE A 130 -3.41 -6.15 -4.23
C ILE A 130 -1.89 -6.28 -4.15
N TYR A 131 -1.20 -5.20 -3.79
CA TYR A 131 0.18 -5.26 -3.32
C TYR A 131 0.19 -5.63 -1.84
N LEU A 132 0.91 -6.69 -1.48
CA LEU A 132 0.98 -7.26 -0.14
C LEU A 132 2.35 -6.93 0.45
N ASP A 133 2.40 -6.03 1.42
CA ASP A 133 3.68 -5.67 2.05
C ASP A 133 4.15 -6.72 3.07
N ASP A 134 5.44 -6.72 3.39
CA ASP A 134 6.10 -7.65 4.32
C ASP A 134 5.95 -9.14 3.95
N PHE A 135 5.93 -9.47 2.66
CA PHE A 135 5.82 -10.84 2.17
C PHE A 135 7.05 -11.73 2.47
N HIS A 136 8.13 -11.11 2.94
CA HIS A 136 9.29 -11.79 3.51
C HIS A 136 8.98 -12.55 4.82
N ILE A 137 7.87 -12.22 5.51
CA ILE A 137 7.45 -12.88 6.75
C ILE A 137 6.75 -14.22 6.42
N GLY A 138 7.45 -15.32 6.69
CA GLY A 138 7.06 -16.66 6.24
C GLY A 138 5.63 -17.08 6.61
N PHE A 139 5.20 -16.91 7.86
CA PHE A 139 3.87 -17.34 8.29
C PHE A 139 2.74 -16.47 7.71
N TYR A 140 3.00 -15.18 7.45
CA TYR A 140 2.08 -14.29 6.77
C TYR A 140 1.91 -14.75 5.30
N ARG A 141 3.03 -14.97 4.61
CA ARG A 141 3.06 -15.51 3.25
C ARG A 141 2.30 -16.85 3.13
N ASP A 142 2.56 -17.80 4.02
CA ASP A 142 1.88 -19.10 4.03
C ASP A 142 0.37 -18.95 4.24
N TYR A 143 -0.04 -18.06 5.14
CA TYR A 143 -1.45 -17.73 5.35
C TYR A 143 -2.09 -17.18 4.07
N ILE A 144 -1.47 -16.20 3.41
CA ILE A 144 -2.00 -15.61 2.18
C ILE A 144 -2.16 -16.68 1.09
N TYR A 145 -1.15 -17.53 0.84
CA TYR A 145 -1.27 -18.63 -0.12
C TYR A 145 -2.42 -19.59 0.23
N SER A 146 -2.65 -19.87 1.51
CA SER A 146 -3.74 -20.74 1.94
C SER A 146 -5.14 -20.14 1.66
N ARG A 147 -5.26 -18.81 1.64
CA ARG A 147 -6.53 -18.08 1.49
C ARG A 147 -6.81 -17.61 0.06
N ALA A 148 -5.77 -17.35 -0.72
CA ALA A 148 -5.85 -16.79 -2.06
C ALA A 148 -5.65 -17.83 -3.18
N LYS A 149 -5.90 -19.12 -2.93
CA LYS A 149 -5.68 -20.23 -3.87
C LYS A 149 -6.27 -20.08 -5.27
N LYS A 150 -7.30 -19.24 -5.44
CA LYS A 150 -7.99 -18.99 -6.71
C LYS A 150 -7.40 -17.83 -7.50
N PHE A 151 -6.39 -17.16 -6.97
CA PHE A 151 -5.75 -15.99 -7.55
C PHE A 151 -4.30 -16.29 -7.86
N THR A 152 -3.73 -15.50 -8.78
CA THR A 152 -2.30 -15.54 -9.05
C THR A 152 -1.60 -14.66 -8.03
N ILE A 153 -0.55 -15.19 -7.40
CA ILE A 153 0.36 -14.42 -6.55
C ILE A 153 1.73 -14.46 -7.21
N ILE A 154 2.33 -13.29 -7.37
CA ILE A 154 3.69 -13.11 -7.86
C ILE A 154 4.53 -12.63 -6.68
N ASP A 155 5.51 -13.42 -6.29
CA ASP A 155 6.53 -13.01 -5.32
C ASP A 155 7.43 -11.95 -5.99
N LEU A 156 7.63 -10.82 -5.32
CA LEU A 156 8.38 -9.69 -5.86
C LEU A 156 9.73 -9.50 -5.16
N GLU A 157 10.32 -10.58 -4.61
CA GLU A 157 11.63 -10.51 -3.96
C GLU A 157 12.72 -9.94 -4.88
N GLN A 158 12.69 -10.18 -6.18
CA GLN A 158 13.73 -9.65 -7.08
C GLN A 158 13.52 -8.18 -7.43
N GLU A 159 12.29 -7.68 -7.32
CA GLU A 159 11.87 -6.36 -7.75
C GLU A 159 11.75 -5.36 -6.61
N THR A 160 11.42 -5.82 -5.39
CA THR A 160 11.02 -4.95 -4.28
C THR A 160 11.82 -5.18 -3.00
N LYS A 161 12.85 -6.04 -3.05
CA LYS A 161 13.69 -6.30 -1.88
C LYS A 161 14.54 -5.10 -1.52
N ASP A 162 14.36 -4.61 -0.30
CA ASP A 162 15.12 -3.50 0.25
C ASP A 162 16.40 -3.95 0.96
N GLU A 163 17.14 -2.99 1.50
CA GLU A 163 18.40 -3.22 2.22
C GLU A 163 18.24 -4.03 3.52
N PHE A 164 17.02 -4.09 4.07
CA PHE A 164 16.68 -4.92 5.23
C PHE A 164 16.22 -6.32 4.83
N GLY A 165 16.14 -6.60 3.52
CA GLY A 165 15.65 -7.85 2.98
C GLY A 165 14.13 -7.99 2.99
N ARG A 166 13.39 -6.89 3.22
CA ARG A 166 11.92 -6.86 3.14
C ARG A 166 11.51 -6.75 1.68
N PHE A 167 10.48 -7.48 1.29
CA PHE A 167 9.90 -7.43 -0.06
C PHE A 167 8.40 -7.72 0.01
N GLY A 168 7.68 -7.36 -1.05
CA GLY A 168 6.24 -7.59 -1.18
C GLY A 168 5.87 -8.71 -2.15
N ALA A 169 4.57 -8.83 -2.39
CA ALA A 169 4.02 -9.66 -3.45
C ALA A 169 2.84 -8.97 -4.14
N LEU A 170 2.58 -9.35 -5.39
CA LEU A 170 1.41 -8.90 -6.12
C LEU A 170 0.39 -10.04 -6.23
N LEU A 171 -0.80 -9.83 -5.67
CA LEU A 171 -1.95 -10.69 -5.87
C LEU A 171 -2.82 -10.13 -6.99
N ILE A 172 -3.04 -10.93 -8.02
CA ILE A 172 -3.83 -10.59 -9.22
C ILE A 172 -5.18 -11.29 -9.13
N LYS A 173 -6.24 -10.50 -8.99
CA LYS A 173 -7.62 -10.96 -8.97
C LYS A 173 -8.23 -11.01 -10.38
N ASN A 174 -7.87 -10.07 -11.24
CA ASN A 174 -8.36 -10.00 -12.59
C ASN A 174 -7.41 -10.72 -13.55
N PRO A 175 -7.76 -11.91 -14.08
CA PRO A 175 -6.85 -12.72 -14.89
C PRO A 175 -6.49 -12.08 -16.24
N ASN A 176 -7.19 -11.01 -16.65
CA ASN A 176 -6.86 -10.26 -17.85
C ASN A 176 -5.66 -9.31 -17.63
N LEU A 177 -5.29 -9.03 -16.39
CA LEU A 177 -4.12 -8.25 -16.06
C LEU A 177 -2.89 -9.17 -16.02
N LYS A 178 -2.01 -8.99 -17.00
CA LYS A 178 -0.71 -9.66 -17.04
C LYS A 178 0.37 -8.62 -16.78
N PRO A 179 0.94 -8.54 -15.57
CA PRO A 179 2.13 -7.74 -15.37
C PRO A 179 3.23 -8.35 -16.24
N ALA A 180 3.61 -7.66 -17.31
CA ALA A 180 4.88 -7.95 -17.98
C ALA A 180 6.00 -7.80 -16.94
N PHE A 181 6.81 -8.86 -16.79
CA PHE A 181 8.02 -8.83 -15.95
C PHE A 181 8.99 -7.77 -16.49
N GLY A 182 9.64 -7.03 -15.59
CA GLY A 182 10.54 -5.92 -15.95
C GLY A 182 9.82 -4.58 -16.13
N LEU A 183 9.12 -4.12 -15.08
CA LEU A 183 8.88 -2.70 -14.88
C LEU A 183 10.22 -2.00 -14.63
#